data_AF-E9J6F1-F1
#
_entry.id   AF-E9J6F1-F1
#
_cell.length_a   1.000
_cell.length_b   1.000
_cell.length_c   1.000
_cell.angle_alpha   90.00
_cell.angle_beta   90.00
_cell.angle_gamma   90.00
#
_symmetry.space_group_name_H-M   'P 1'
#
loop_
_entity.id
_entity.type
_entity.pdbx_description
1 polymer ?
#
loop_
_entity_poly.entity_id
_entity_poly.type
_entity_poly.pdbx_seq_one_letter_code
_entity_poly.pdbx_strand_id
1 'polypeptide(L)' 'VDLYGPLSRLRGGMQYLFVVLDAFSKYVSLYPIKKAMTNACTRKILKEYIAKCGKPHTILSDHGTQFTSKV' A
#
# COMPACT_ATOMS: atom_id res chain seq x y z
N VAL A 1 -5.13 -3.94 3.44
CA VAL A 1 -4.38 -2.97 2.62
C VAL A 1 -5.32 -2.44 1.56
N ASP A 2 -5.20 -1.17 1.24
CA ASP A 2 -6.12 -0.50 0.34
C ASP A 2 -5.43 0.68 -0.39
N LEU A 3 -6.07 1.20 -1.44
CA LEU A 3 -5.62 2.38 -2.18
C LEU A 3 -6.66 3.49 -2.13
N TYR A 4 -6.21 4.68 -1.73
CA TYR A 4 -7.01 5.88 -1.77
C TYR A 4 -6.53 6.82 -2.88
N GLY A 5 -7.42 7.21 -3.78
CA GLY A 5 -7.13 8.13 -4.89
C GLY A 5 -7.97 7.86 -6.14
N PRO A 6 -7.71 8.58 -7.24
CA PRO A 6 -6.65 9.56 -7.41
C PRO A 6 -6.91 10.89 -6.68
N LEU A 7 -5.86 11.45 -6.08
CA LEU A 7 -5.83 12.77 -5.46
C LEU A 7 -5.27 13.82 -6.43
N SER A 8 -5.55 15.10 -6.12
CA SER A 8 -4.86 16.22 -6.76
C SER A 8 -3.34 15.98 -6.69
N ARG A 9 -2.64 16.19 -7.81
CA ARG A 9 -1.21 15.89 -7.93
C ARG A 9 -0.43 16.59 -6.81
N LEU A 10 0.11 15.78 -5.90
CA LEU A 10 1.02 16.26 -4.86
C LEU A 10 2.42 16.47 -5.46
N ARG A 11 3.32 17.07 -4.65
CA ARG A 11 4.74 17.21 -5.01
C ARG A 11 5.30 15.88 -5.51
N GLY A 12 6.03 15.92 -6.62
CA GLY A 12 6.64 14.73 -7.24
C GLY A 12 5.67 13.85 -8.04
N GLY A 13 4.44 14.29 -8.29
CA GLY A 13 3.46 13.57 -9.11
C GLY A 13 2.81 12.38 -8.39
N MET A 14 2.80 12.40 -7.07
CA MET A 14 2.08 11.40 -6.26
C MET A 14 0.57 11.65 -6.36
N GLN A 15 -0.19 10.59 -6.59
CA GLN A 15 -1.65 10.69 -6.81
C GLN A 15 -2.45 9.68 -5.99
N TYR A 16 -1.81 8.67 -5.41
CA TYR A 16 -2.50 7.65 -4.63
C TYR A 16 -1.82 7.49 -3.27
N LEU A 17 -2.61 7.10 -2.27
CA LEU A 17 -2.15 6.73 -0.96
C LEU A 17 -2.38 5.24 -0.76
N PHE A 18 -1.29 4.49 -0.57
CA PHE A 18 -1.36 3.10 -0.20
C PHE A 18 -1.45 2.97 1.31
N VAL A 19 -2.55 2.39 1.77
CA VAL A 19 -2.94 2.31 3.17
C VAL A 19 -2.71 0.89 3.68
N VAL A 20 -1.92 0.77 4.74
CA VAL A 20 -1.71 -0.48 5.46
C VAL A 20 -2.20 -0.29 6.89
N LEU A 21 -3.30 -0.97 7.21
CA LEU A 21 -3.84 -1.05 8.57
C LEU A 21 -3.45 -2.39 9.17
N ASP A 22 -2.77 -2.37 10.32
CA ASP A 22 -2.66 -3.53 11.19
C ASP A 22 -3.97 -3.71 11.97
N ALA A 23 -4.64 -4.83 11.75
CA ALA A 23 -5.94 -5.11 12.37
C ALA A 23 -5.85 -5.29 13.89
N PHE A 24 -4.71 -5.75 14.43
CA PHE A 24 -4.53 -5.99 15.86
C PHE A 24 -4.21 -4.69 16.59
N SER A 25 -3.08 -4.05 16.25
CA SER A 25 -2.62 -2.83 16.94
C SER A 25 -3.39 -1.57 16.55
N LYS A 26 -4.19 -1.63 15.47
CA LYS A 26 -4.80 -0.46 14.80
C LYS A 26 -3.77 0.53 14.25
N TYR A 27 -2.51 0.12 14.11
CA TYR A 27 -1.46 0.96 13.51
C TYR A 27 -1.72 1.17 12.03
N VAL A 28 -1.72 2.44 11.59
CA VAL A 28 -1.93 2.84 10.19
C VAL A 28 -0.63 3.35 9.60
N SER A 29 -0.21 2.75 8.50
CA SER A 29 0.90 3.22 7.67
C SER A 29 0.39 3.71 6.32
N LEU A 30 0.83 4.90 5.93
CA LEU A 30 0.40 5.59 4.72
C LEU A 30 1.59 5.82 3.80
N TYR A 31 1.50 5.33 2.57
CA TYR A 31 2.58 5.41 1.59
C TYR A 31 2.12 6.13 0.31
N PRO A 32 2.65 7.32 0.00
CA PRO A 32 2.31 8.00 -1.25
C PRO A 32 2.93 7.25 -2.44
N ILE A 33 2.11 7.02 -3.47
CA ILE A 33 2.53 6.40 -4.74
C ILE A 33 2.01 7.19 -5.95
N LYS A 34 2.75 7.13 -7.06
CA LYS A 34 2.42 7.85 -8.30
C LYS A 34 1.23 7.23 -9.04
N LYS A 35 1.15 5.89 -9.05
CA LYS A 35 0.12 5.12 -9.74
C LYS A 35 -0.28 3.91 -8.89
N ALA A 36 -1.55 3.51 -8.98
CA ALA A 36 -2.11 2.30 -8.40
C ALA A 36 -1.58 1.03 -9.10
N MET A 37 -0.28 0.75 -8.96
CA MET A 37 0.38 -0.40 -9.59
C MET A 37 0.84 -1.41 -8.54
N THR A 38 0.74 -2.70 -8.87
CA THR A 38 1.17 -3.80 -7.98
C THR A 38 2.61 -3.64 -7.53
N ASN A 39 3.55 -3.39 -8.45
CA ASN A 39 4.98 -3.22 -8.13
C ASN A 39 5.24 -2.07 -7.14
N ALA A 40 4.43 -1.02 -7.18
CA ALA A 40 4.55 0.08 -6.24
C ALA A 40 4.09 -0.35 -4.83
N CYS A 41 2.92 -1.00 -4.74
CA CYS A 41 2.38 -1.51 -3.48
C CYS A 41 3.29 -2.57 -2.85
N THR A 42 3.70 -3.58 -3.63
CA THR A 42 4.59 -4.66 -3.16
C THR A 42 5.90 -4.12 -2.63
N ARG A 43 6.52 -3.15 -3.31
CA ARG A 43 7.75 -2.51 -2.83
C ARG A 43 7.55 -1.80 -1.49
N LYS A 44 6.43 -1.09 -1.31
CA LYS A 44 6.10 -0.41 -0.05
C LYS A 44 5.90 -1.41 1.10
N ILE A 45 5.19 -2.52 0.86
CA ILE A 45 5.02 -3.57 1.87
C ILE A 45 6.37 -4.19 2.23
N LEU A 46 7.11 -4.70 1.24
CA LEU A 46 8.32 -5.49 1.48
C LEU A 46 9.47 -4.66 2.08
N LYS A 47 9.70 -3.44 1.56
CA LYS A 47 10.87 -2.64 1.95
C LYS A 47 10.61 -1.67 3.09
N GLU A 48 9.37 -1.25 3.31
CA GLU A 48 9.06 -0.21 4.30
C GLU A 48 8.22 -0.78 5.45
N TYR A 49 7.08 -1.42 5.16
CA TYR A 49 6.21 -1.94 6.23
C TYR A 49 6.86 -3.11 6.98
N ILE A 50 7.29 -4.16 6.26
CA ILE A 50 7.87 -5.37 6.90
C ILE A 50 9.17 -5.04 7.64
N ALA A 51 10.00 -4.16 7.08
CA ALA A 51 11.24 -3.73 7.72
C ALA A 51 10.98 -3.01 9.05
N LYS A 52 9.85 -2.32 9.20
CA LYS A 52 9.50 -1.54 10.39
C LYS A 52 8.65 -2.31 11.41
N CYS A 53 7.64 -3.03 10.93
CA CYS A 53 6.59 -3.64 11.75
C CYS A 53 6.69 -5.18 11.81
N GLY A 54 7.58 -5.78 11.03
CA GLY A 54 7.66 -7.24 10.88
C GLY A 54 6.71 -7.80 9.82
N LYS A 55 6.86 -9.09 9.52
CA LYS A 55 6.08 -9.79 8.49
C LYS A 55 4.67 -10.10 9.00
N PRO A 56 3.60 -9.63 8.35
CA PRO A 56 2.25 -10.03 8.71
C PRO A 56 2.01 -11.50 8.41
N HIS A 57 1.12 -12.15 9.17
CA HIS A 57 0.70 -13.52 8.87
C HIS A 57 -0.18 -13.58 7.60
N THR A 58 -1.10 -12.63 7.47
CA THR A 58 -2.03 -12.54 6.34
C THR A 58 -2.17 -11.08 5.92
N ILE A 59 -2.29 -10.85 4.62
CA ILE A 59 -2.60 -9.55 4.05
C ILE A 59 -3.99 -9.65 3.44
N LEU A 60 -4.94 -8.91 4.00
CA LEU A 60 -6.27 -8.73 3.43
C LEU A 60 -6.26 -7.51 2.51
N SER A 61 -6.66 -7.64 1.25
CA SER A 61 -6.85 -6.54 0.30
C SER A 61 -8.25 -6.59 -0.31
N ASP A 62 -8.63 -5.55 -1.05
CA ASP A 62 -9.76 -5.67 -1.97
C ASP A 62 -9.38 -6.54 -3.20
N HIS A 63 -10.37 -6.82 -4.05
CA HIS A 63 -10.16 -7.52 -5.32
C HIS A 63 -9.61 -6.62 -6.44
N GLY A 64 -8.99 -5.49 -6.08
CA GLY A 64 -8.36 -4.60 -7.04
C GLY A 64 -7.32 -5.34 -7.89
N THR A 65 -7.22 -5.00 -9.17
CA THR A 65 -6.28 -5.63 -10.11
C THR A 65 -4.83 -5.49 -9.65
N GLN A 66 -4.52 -4.40 -8.94
CA GLN A 66 -3.24 -4.19 -8.31
C GLN A 66 -2.87 -5.24 -7.24
N PHE A 67 -3.83 -5.99 -6.68
CA PHE A 67 -3.58 -7.00 -5.65
C PHE A 67 -3.86 -8.43 -6.13
N THR A 68 -4.49 -8.61 -7.29
CA THR A 68 -4.75 -9.92 -7.90
C THR A 68 -3.79 -10.27 -9.03
N SER A 69 -2.96 -9.32 -9.50
CA SER A 69 -1.91 -9.59 -10.48
C SER A 69 -0.90 -10.61 -9.95
N LYS A 70 -0.57 -11.61 -10.79
CA LYS A 70 0.63 -12.43 -10.60
C LYS A 70 1.83 -11.53 -10.90
N VAL A 71 2.47 -11.02 -9.84
CA VAL A 71 3.70 -10.24 -9.93
C VAL A 71 4.84 -11.10 -10.45
#